data_AF-A0A1X0IUU9-F1
#
_entry.id   AF-A0A1X0IUU9-F1
#
_cell.length_a   1.000
_cell.length_b   1.000
_cell.length_c   1.000
_cell.angle_alpha   90.00
_cell.angle_beta   90.00
_cell.angle_gamma   90.00
#
_symmetry.space_group_name_H-M   'P 1'
#
loop_
_entity.id
_entity.type
_entity.pdbx_description
1 polymer ?
#
loop_
_entity_poly.entity_id
_entity_poly.type
_entity_poly.pdbx_seq_one_letter_code
_entity_poly.pdbx_strand_id
1 'polypeptide(L)'
;MVPDVSVTLPPMPVVSGASFTVSGDFMKPFATNFVAAGGDPADSARFFFGDLAVKSLDALAEDNIPAPQVRLLLGNLAASGYFGGIWLRDNLHATPTSTPAITVPVPAIDLSPSAIGIRLFDAVSAGLTGVAADAPDWVVSTVAHVSVPVLLALYGYNRGYLQVVLEHPPAGVSSMQDTLSCTGFLACSSTAFPLELATRYDSALEKLADPATPGWSEMAMWTTVLQGATGAGRFVWEGLAQAGFSLASYTALVQLSSAYLMVSKAAVLSSMTAYADGDAAIGRSSLRLQAGLWMWSGAYFAGLASGAAPGTIPKLVAH
;
A
#
# COMPACT_ATOMS: atom_id res chain seq x y z
N MET A 1 29.46 2.75 12.31
CA MET A 1 29.85 2.24 10.98
C MET A 1 28.55 1.99 10.24
N VAL A 2 28.32 2.62 9.09
CA VAL A 2 27.07 2.41 8.33
C VAL A 2 27.22 1.07 7.61
N PRO A 3 26.30 0.10 7.80
CA PRO A 3 26.38 -1.19 7.11
C PRO A 3 26.26 -0.98 5.59
N ASP A 4 27.14 -1.62 4.82
CA ASP A 4 26.99 -1.63 3.36
C ASP A 4 25.93 -2.66 2.99
N VAL A 5 24.83 -2.17 2.41
CA VAL A 5 23.67 -3.00 2.05
C VAL A 5 23.46 -2.90 0.55
N SER A 6 23.22 -4.04 -0.10
CA SER A 6 22.79 -4.10 -1.50
C SER A 6 21.37 -4.68 -1.62
N VAL A 7 20.66 -4.23 -2.65
CA VAL A 7 19.29 -4.64 -2.97
C VAL A 7 19.33 -5.54 -4.19
N THR A 8 18.84 -6.78 -4.06
CA THR A 8 18.71 -7.71 -5.19
C THR A 8 17.23 -7.91 -5.51
N LEU A 9 16.82 -7.52 -6.72
CA LEU A 9 15.47 -7.70 -7.23
C LEU A 9 15.42 -8.86 -8.23
N PRO A 10 14.52 -9.85 -8.05
CA PRO A 10 14.20 -10.80 -9.10
C PRO A 10 13.63 -10.09 -10.34
N PRO A 11 13.57 -10.78 -11.50
CA PRO A 11 12.92 -10.23 -12.68
C PRO A 11 11.47 -9.82 -12.40
N MET A 12 11.11 -8.64 -12.87
CA MET A 12 9.74 -8.14 -12.89
C MET A 12 9.22 -8.07 -14.32
N PRO A 13 7.92 -8.32 -14.57
CA PRO A 13 7.33 -8.24 -15.91
C PRO A 13 7.36 -6.81 -16.49
N VAL A 14 7.33 -5.80 -15.62
CA VAL A 14 7.42 -4.39 -15.99
C VAL A 14 8.28 -3.66 -14.97
N VAL A 15 9.36 -3.01 -15.42
CA VAL A 15 10.31 -2.27 -14.56
C VAL A 15 10.23 -0.75 -14.75
N SER A 16 9.54 -0.28 -15.78
CA SER A 16 9.32 1.14 -16.04
C SER A 16 8.02 1.35 -16.82
N GLY A 17 7.36 2.47 -16.57
CA GLY A 17 6.10 2.86 -17.19
C GLY A 17 5.97 4.38 -17.33
N ALA A 18 4.74 4.83 -17.60
CA ALA A 18 4.43 6.25 -17.71
C ALA A 18 4.61 7.00 -16.38
N SER A 19 4.29 6.35 -15.25
CA SER A 19 4.34 6.96 -13.92
C SER A 19 5.52 6.50 -13.05
N PHE A 20 6.14 5.34 -13.35
CA PHE A 20 7.11 4.73 -12.44
C PHE A 20 8.40 4.26 -13.10
N THR A 21 9.44 4.06 -12.29
CA THR A 21 10.68 3.37 -12.68
C THR A 21 11.27 2.66 -11.46
N VAL A 22 11.46 1.35 -11.57
CA VAL A 22 12.06 0.51 -10.52
C VAL A 22 13.57 0.69 -10.55
N SER A 23 14.16 0.98 -9.38
CA SER A 23 15.61 1.15 -9.25
C SER A 23 16.09 0.61 -7.90
N GLY A 24 16.91 -0.45 -7.92
CA GLY A 24 17.54 -0.99 -6.72
C GLY A 24 18.47 0.03 -6.04
N ASP A 25 19.14 0.88 -6.82
CA ASP A 25 19.99 1.96 -6.30
C ASP A 25 19.17 2.99 -5.52
N PHE A 26 17.95 3.30 -5.98
CA PHE A 26 17.05 4.19 -5.25
C PHE A 26 16.47 3.54 -3.99
N MET A 27 16.35 2.21 -3.95
CA MET A 27 15.96 1.46 -2.75
C MET A 27 17.07 1.36 -1.70
N LYS A 28 18.34 1.44 -2.11
CA LYS A 28 19.50 1.25 -1.21
C LYS A 28 19.48 2.18 0.01
N PRO A 29 19.24 3.49 -0.09
CA PRO A 29 19.12 4.36 1.09
C PRO A 29 18.02 3.94 2.07
N PHE A 30 16.88 3.45 1.58
CA PHE A 30 15.80 2.93 2.43
C PHE A 30 16.27 1.67 3.18
N ALA A 31 16.96 0.76 2.49
CA ALA A 31 17.50 -0.47 3.07
C ALA A 31 18.58 -0.17 4.12
N THR A 32 19.51 0.73 3.82
CA THR A 32 20.55 1.18 4.75
C THR A 32 19.92 1.77 6.02
N ASN A 33 18.90 2.62 5.88
CA ASN A 33 18.21 3.21 7.03
C ASN A 33 17.42 2.17 7.84
N PHE A 34 16.82 1.18 7.18
CA PHE A 34 16.14 0.07 7.85
C PHE A 34 17.11 -0.76 8.72
N VAL A 35 18.25 -1.16 8.16
CA VAL A 35 19.26 -1.93 8.91
C VAL A 35 19.90 -1.08 10.02
N ALA A 36 20.19 0.20 9.75
CA ALA A 36 20.73 1.12 10.75
C ALA A 36 19.77 1.35 11.94
N ALA A 37 18.46 1.25 11.73
CA ALA A 37 17.44 1.32 12.76
C ALA A 37 17.24 -0.02 13.53
N GLY A 38 18.08 -1.03 13.27
CA GLY A 38 18.02 -2.35 13.91
C GLY A 38 17.16 -3.38 13.17
N GLY A 39 16.72 -3.10 11.94
CA GLY A 39 16.03 -4.05 11.10
C GLY A 39 16.93 -5.23 10.67
N ASP A 40 16.36 -6.43 10.65
CA ASP A 40 17.07 -7.63 10.20
C ASP A 40 17.10 -7.69 8.65
N PRO A 41 18.29 -7.64 8.00
CA PRO A 41 18.38 -7.76 6.55
C PRO A 41 17.90 -9.13 6.01
N ALA A 42 17.82 -10.17 6.84
CA ALA A 42 17.24 -11.45 6.44
C ALA A 42 15.71 -11.39 6.33
N ASP A 43 15.05 -10.44 7.00
CA ASP A 43 13.59 -10.25 6.94
C ASP A 43 13.20 -9.39 5.74
N SER A 44 13.30 -10.00 4.56
CA SER A 44 12.95 -9.34 3.29
C SER A 44 11.48 -8.92 3.23
N ALA A 45 10.58 -9.66 3.87
CA ALA A 45 9.16 -9.31 3.88
C ALA A 45 8.90 -8.03 4.68
N ARG A 46 9.51 -7.90 5.86
CA ARG A 46 9.41 -6.69 6.68
C ARG A 46 9.94 -5.46 5.93
N PHE A 47 11.10 -5.57 5.28
CA PHE A 47 11.64 -4.45 4.54
C PHE A 47 10.84 -4.10 3.28
N PHE A 48 10.70 -5.03 2.33
CA PHE A 48 10.15 -4.70 1.01
C PHE A 48 8.65 -4.44 1.03
N PHE A 49 7.89 -5.15 1.88
CA PHE A 49 6.43 -5.03 1.91
C PHE A 49 5.96 -4.03 2.98
N GLY A 50 6.74 -3.86 4.06
CA GLY A 50 6.50 -2.87 5.09
C GLY A 50 7.28 -1.57 4.85
N ASP A 51 8.52 -1.51 5.35
CA ASP A 51 9.32 -0.28 5.43
C ASP A 51 9.48 0.47 4.10
N LEU A 52 9.81 -0.23 3.02
CA LEU A 52 9.99 0.38 1.70
C LEU A 52 8.68 0.98 1.18
N ALA A 53 7.58 0.23 1.28
CA ALA A 53 6.28 0.67 0.81
C ALA A 53 5.86 1.93 1.56
N VAL A 54 5.90 1.86 2.89
CA VAL A 54 5.30 2.92 3.68
C VAL A 54 6.15 4.19 3.67
N LYS A 55 7.48 4.08 3.74
CA LYS A 55 8.35 5.25 3.58
C LYS A 55 8.23 5.86 2.19
N SER A 56 7.94 5.07 1.16
CA SER A 56 7.68 5.61 -0.17
C SER A 56 6.35 6.37 -0.25
N LEU A 57 5.30 5.88 0.42
CA LEU A 57 4.00 6.54 0.52
C LEU A 57 4.05 7.81 1.36
N ASP A 58 4.76 7.78 2.49
CA ASP A 58 5.00 8.95 3.34
C ASP A 58 5.76 10.04 2.57
N ALA A 59 6.84 9.64 1.89
CA ALA A 59 7.58 10.54 1.01
C ALA A 59 6.67 11.13 -0.06
N LEU A 60 5.79 10.35 -0.74
CA LEU A 60 4.86 10.86 -1.76
C LEU A 60 3.88 11.93 -1.25
N ALA A 61 3.61 11.96 0.06
CA ALA A 61 2.74 12.94 0.69
C ALA A 61 3.48 14.25 1.07
N GLU A 62 4.81 14.32 0.91
CA GLU A 62 5.57 15.55 1.11
C GLU A 62 5.26 16.60 0.04
N ASP A 63 5.38 17.88 0.38
CA ASP A 63 5.16 18.97 -0.57
C ASP A 63 6.34 19.12 -1.55
N ASN A 64 6.05 19.61 -2.76
CA ASN A 64 7.07 19.99 -3.76
C ASN A 64 8.07 18.90 -4.18
N ILE A 65 7.67 17.62 -4.17
CA ILE A 65 8.54 16.53 -4.62
C ILE A 65 8.78 16.63 -6.13
N PRO A 66 10.05 16.56 -6.59
CA PRO A 66 10.36 16.54 -8.02
C PRO A 66 9.76 15.33 -8.74
N ALA A 67 9.23 15.53 -9.95
CA ALA A 67 8.66 14.45 -10.75
C ALA A 67 9.57 13.21 -10.95
N PRO A 68 10.90 13.34 -11.16
CA PRO A 68 11.78 12.18 -11.22
C PRO A 68 11.78 11.35 -9.93
N GLN A 69 11.70 12.00 -8.77
CA GLN A 69 11.62 11.33 -7.48
C GLN A 69 10.27 10.65 -7.28
N VAL A 70 9.16 11.29 -7.68
CA VAL A 70 7.82 10.65 -7.68
C VAL A 70 7.84 9.35 -8.47
N ARG A 71 8.47 9.33 -9.67
CA ARG A 71 8.58 8.12 -10.49
C ARG A 71 9.33 6.99 -9.79
N LEU A 72 10.39 7.31 -9.07
CA LEU A 72 11.20 6.33 -8.35
C LEU A 72 10.46 5.79 -7.11
N LEU A 73 9.72 6.65 -6.39
CA LEU A 73 8.86 6.25 -5.28
C LEU A 73 7.72 5.35 -5.73
N LEU A 74 7.07 5.66 -6.86
CA LEU A 74 6.10 4.76 -7.48
C LEU A 74 6.75 3.44 -7.94
N GLY A 75 8.03 3.47 -8.34
CA GLY A 75 8.79 2.26 -8.66
C GLY A 75 9.02 1.36 -7.44
N ASN A 76 9.32 1.95 -6.28
CA ASN A 76 9.38 1.22 -5.03
C ASN A 76 8.06 0.52 -4.72
N LEU A 77 6.92 1.20 -4.95
CA LEU A 77 5.58 0.66 -4.72
C LEU A 77 5.18 -0.42 -5.71
N ALA A 78 5.58 -0.29 -6.98
CA ALA A 78 5.41 -1.34 -7.98
C ALA A 78 6.17 -2.62 -7.59
N ALA A 79 7.44 -2.49 -7.18
CA ALA A 79 8.24 -3.63 -6.74
C ALA A 79 7.69 -4.25 -5.44
N SER A 80 7.40 -3.41 -4.45
CA SER A 80 6.82 -3.83 -3.18
C SER A 80 5.51 -4.60 -3.37
N GLY A 81 4.57 -4.03 -4.14
CA GLY A 81 3.29 -4.66 -4.42
C GLY A 81 3.47 -6.00 -5.13
N TYR A 82 4.19 -6.02 -6.26
CA TYR A 82 4.37 -7.23 -7.07
C TYR A 82 4.95 -8.40 -6.28
N PHE A 83 6.04 -8.17 -5.54
CA PHE A 83 6.64 -9.23 -4.75
C PHE A 83 5.84 -9.55 -3.48
N GLY A 84 5.11 -8.59 -2.91
CA GLY A 84 4.19 -8.84 -1.80
C GLY A 84 3.02 -9.76 -2.19
N GLY A 85 2.52 -9.61 -3.42
CA GLY A 85 1.49 -10.50 -3.98
C GLY A 85 2.01 -11.92 -4.20
N ILE A 86 3.23 -12.06 -4.74
CA ILE A 86 3.90 -13.37 -4.87
C ILE A 86 4.07 -14.01 -3.49
N TRP A 87 4.56 -13.24 -2.51
CA TRP A 87 4.75 -13.72 -1.14
C TRP A 87 3.43 -14.20 -0.52
N LEU A 88 2.33 -13.44 -0.63
CA LEU A 88 1.06 -13.88 -0.05
C LEU A 88 0.56 -15.15 -0.77
N ARG A 89 0.58 -15.19 -2.10
CA ARG A 89 0.20 -16.36 -2.89
C ARG A 89 0.93 -17.61 -2.40
N ASP A 90 2.24 -17.52 -2.22
CA ASP A 90 3.07 -18.65 -1.77
C ASP A 90 2.73 -19.07 -0.33
N ASN A 91 2.35 -18.13 0.54
CA ASN A 91 1.94 -18.43 1.92
C ASN A 91 0.50 -18.94 2.05
N LEU A 92 -0.36 -18.70 1.06
CA LEU A 92 -1.75 -19.20 1.04
C LEU A 92 -1.85 -20.65 0.54
N HIS A 93 -0.90 -21.12 -0.27
CA HIS A 93 -0.91 -22.49 -0.78
C HIS A 93 -0.13 -23.44 0.15
N ALA A 94 -0.84 -24.26 0.92
CA ALA A 94 -0.27 -25.30 1.80
C ALA A 94 0.46 -26.45 1.05
N THR A 95 0.51 -26.42 -0.28
CA THR A 95 1.23 -27.39 -1.10
C THR A 95 2.00 -26.64 -2.17
N PRO A 96 3.35 -26.74 -2.22
CA PRO A 96 4.13 -26.11 -3.27
C PRO A 96 3.71 -26.72 -4.60
N THR A 97 3.04 -25.94 -5.44
CA THR A 97 2.89 -26.29 -6.86
C THR A 97 4.24 -26.04 -7.51
N SER A 98 5.07 -27.08 -7.52
CA SER A 98 6.33 -27.13 -8.26
C SER A 98 6.05 -27.21 -9.76
N THR A 99 5.51 -26.12 -10.32
CA THR A 99 5.56 -25.93 -11.77
C THR A 99 6.93 -25.34 -12.07
N PRO A 100 7.80 -26.02 -12.84
CA PRO A 100 9.08 -25.47 -13.23
C PRO A 100 8.87 -24.12 -13.93
N ALA A 101 9.62 -23.10 -13.51
CA ALA A 101 9.64 -21.84 -14.23
C ALA A 101 10.19 -22.10 -15.65
N ILE A 102 9.34 -21.96 -16.65
CA ILE A 102 9.78 -21.91 -18.04
C ILE A 102 10.37 -20.52 -18.23
N THR A 103 11.69 -20.43 -18.29
CA THR A 103 12.40 -19.23 -18.76
C THR A 103 12.17 -19.10 -20.26
N VAL A 104 11.05 -18.49 -20.63
CA VAL A 104 10.81 -18.02 -21.99
C VAL A 104 11.57 -16.70 -22.14
N PRO A 105 12.29 -16.47 -23.24
CA PRO A 105 12.86 -15.15 -23.52
C PRO A 105 11.75 -14.10 -23.46
N VAL A 106 11.93 -13.10 -22.60
CA VAL A 106 10.97 -12.01 -22.40
C VAL A 106 10.81 -11.31 -23.75
N PRO A 107 9.62 -11.33 -24.37
CA PRO A 107 9.40 -10.54 -25.58
C PRO A 107 9.61 -9.07 -25.25
N ALA A 108 9.99 -8.24 -26.23
CA ALA A 108 10.17 -6.79 -26.02
C ALA A 108 8.93 -6.10 -25.40
N ILE A 109 7.77 -6.75 -25.47
CA ILE A 109 6.53 -6.40 -24.76
C ILE A 109 6.00 -7.65 -24.07
N ASP A 110 6.05 -7.69 -22.73
CA ASP A 110 5.37 -8.71 -21.93
C ASP A 110 3.85 -8.45 -21.94
N LEU A 111 3.08 -9.47 -22.33
CA LEU A 111 1.62 -9.51 -22.39
C LEU A 111 1.02 -10.45 -21.34
N SER A 112 1.81 -10.88 -20.35
CA SER A 112 1.31 -11.64 -19.21
C SER A 112 0.19 -10.88 -18.48
N PRO A 113 -0.78 -11.57 -17.85
CA PRO A 113 -1.81 -10.92 -17.03
C PRO A 113 -1.22 -9.97 -15.99
N SER A 114 -0.08 -10.33 -15.39
CA SER A 114 0.66 -9.48 -14.46
C SER A 114 1.18 -8.19 -15.13
N ALA A 115 1.77 -8.29 -16.33
CA ALA A 115 2.23 -7.12 -17.07
C ALA A 115 1.07 -6.18 -17.45
N ILE A 116 -0.06 -6.75 -17.89
CA ILE A 116 -1.27 -6.00 -18.22
C ILE A 116 -1.81 -5.29 -16.97
N GLY A 117 -1.89 -5.99 -15.84
CA GLY A 117 -2.32 -5.42 -14.58
C GLY A 117 -1.46 -4.24 -14.14
N ILE A 118 -0.13 -4.39 -14.13
CA ILE A 118 0.79 -3.30 -13.76
C ILE A 118 0.64 -2.10 -14.71
N ARG A 119 0.53 -2.32 -16.03
CA ARG A 119 0.36 -1.23 -17.01
C ARG A 119 -0.97 -0.49 -16.85
N LEU A 120 -2.04 -1.20 -16.48
CA LEU A 120 -3.35 -0.57 -16.23
C LEU A 120 -3.26 0.40 -15.05
N PHE A 121 -2.68 -0.03 -13.94
CA PHE A 121 -2.54 0.83 -12.76
C PHE A 121 -1.45 1.89 -12.93
N ASP A 122 -0.44 1.65 -13.77
CA ASP A 122 0.49 2.68 -14.24
C ASP A 122 -0.22 3.82 -14.98
N ALA A 123 -1.20 3.52 -15.84
CA ALA A 123 -1.99 4.56 -16.51
C ALA A 123 -2.82 5.39 -15.50
N VAL A 124 -3.41 4.75 -14.49
CA VAL A 124 -4.15 5.44 -13.41
C VAL A 124 -3.21 6.32 -12.60
N SER A 125 -2.09 5.78 -12.14
CA SER A 125 -1.08 6.52 -11.37
C SER A 125 -0.46 7.67 -12.18
N ALA A 126 -0.26 7.50 -13.49
CA ALA A 126 0.21 8.55 -14.39
C ALA A 126 -0.81 9.70 -14.48
N GLY A 127 -2.11 9.37 -14.62
CA GLY A 127 -3.17 10.36 -14.61
C GLY A 127 -3.20 11.17 -13.31
N LEU A 128 -3.17 10.49 -12.16
CA LEU A 128 -3.20 11.13 -10.85
C LEU A 128 -1.96 12.01 -10.59
N THR A 129 -0.76 11.52 -10.92
CA THR A 129 0.48 12.31 -10.77
C THR A 129 0.55 13.47 -11.74
N GLY A 130 0.03 13.32 -12.97
CA GLY A 130 -0.08 14.42 -13.94
C GLY A 130 -1.03 15.51 -13.45
N VAL A 131 -2.19 15.14 -12.88
CA VAL A 131 -3.11 16.11 -12.27
C VAL A 131 -2.45 16.81 -11.08
N ALA A 132 -1.75 16.05 -10.22
CA ALA A 132 -1.05 16.63 -9.08
C ALA A 132 0.05 17.63 -9.49
N ALA A 133 0.72 17.39 -10.62
CA ALA A 133 1.82 18.25 -11.07
C ALA A 133 1.31 19.54 -11.74
N ASP A 134 0.37 19.41 -12.68
CA ASP A 134 0.16 20.45 -13.70
C ASP A 134 -1.28 20.99 -13.76
N ALA A 135 -2.24 20.34 -13.08
CA ALA A 135 -3.63 20.75 -13.21
C ALA A 135 -3.97 22.02 -12.40
N PRO A 136 -4.99 22.79 -12.83
CA PRO A 136 -5.56 23.86 -12.02
C PRO A 136 -6.11 23.34 -10.68
N ASP A 137 -6.11 24.19 -9.66
CA ASP A 137 -6.52 23.84 -8.28
C ASP A 137 -7.92 23.22 -8.19
N TRP A 138 -8.88 23.74 -8.96
CA TRP A 138 -10.23 23.19 -8.99
C TRP A 138 -10.28 21.76 -9.56
N VAL A 139 -9.41 21.42 -10.51
CA VAL A 139 -9.30 20.06 -11.06
C VAL A 139 -8.72 19.13 -10.01
N VAL A 140 -7.67 19.56 -9.32
CA VAL A 140 -7.05 18.78 -8.23
C VAL A 140 -8.08 18.42 -7.17
N SER A 141 -8.84 19.42 -6.69
CA SER A 141 -9.89 19.23 -5.69
C SER A 141 -11.01 18.30 -6.19
N THR A 142 -11.42 18.45 -7.46
CA THR A 142 -12.44 17.58 -8.08
C THR A 142 -11.97 16.12 -8.20
N VAL A 143 -10.73 15.88 -8.62
CA VAL A 143 -10.20 14.51 -8.76
C VAL A 143 -10.03 13.87 -7.37
N ALA A 144 -9.58 14.65 -6.38
CA ALA A 144 -9.50 14.18 -5.00
C ALA A 144 -10.89 13.74 -4.49
N HIS A 145 -11.94 14.54 -4.73
CA HIS A 145 -13.33 14.21 -4.36
C HIS A 145 -13.84 12.92 -5.00
N VAL A 146 -13.69 12.76 -6.32
CA VAL A 146 -14.19 11.59 -7.07
C VAL A 146 -13.60 10.28 -6.55
N SER A 147 -12.39 10.32 -5.99
CA SER A 147 -11.71 9.14 -5.45
C SER A 147 -12.21 8.69 -4.07
N VAL A 148 -12.80 9.60 -3.26
CA VAL A 148 -13.13 9.34 -1.85
C VAL A 148 -14.01 8.10 -1.65
N PRO A 149 -15.08 7.87 -2.43
CA PRO A 149 -15.91 6.67 -2.24
C PRO A 149 -15.13 5.36 -2.42
N VAL A 150 -14.24 5.31 -3.42
CA VAL A 150 -13.43 4.12 -3.68
C VAL A 150 -12.40 3.92 -2.56
N LEU A 151 -11.77 5.00 -2.11
CA LEU A 151 -10.81 4.95 -1.01
C LEU A 151 -11.47 4.51 0.31
N LEU A 152 -12.66 5.00 0.62
CA LEU A 152 -13.45 4.57 1.78
C LEU A 152 -13.80 3.09 1.73
N ALA A 153 -14.19 2.58 0.55
CA ALA A 153 -14.48 1.17 0.37
C ALA A 153 -13.24 0.30 0.56
N LEU A 154 -12.08 0.70 0.02
CA LEU A 154 -10.80 -0.01 0.19
C LEU A 154 -10.34 0.00 1.66
N TYR A 155 -10.43 1.15 2.32
CA TYR A 155 -10.12 1.28 3.75
C TYR A 155 -11.02 0.35 4.57
N GLY A 156 -12.33 0.39 4.34
CA GLY A 156 -13.30 -0.45 5.05
C GLY A 156 -13.04 -1.93 4.85
N TYR A 157 -12.80 -2.35 3.59
CA TYR A 157 -12.46 -3.73 3.27
C TYR A 157 -11.22 -4.20 4.02
N ASN A 158 -10.12 -3.43 3.99
CA ASN A 158 -8.89 -3.78 4.69
C ASN A 158 -9.06 -3.79 6.22
N ARG A 159 -9.89 -2.89 6.76
CA ARG A 159 -10.24 -2.88 8.19
C ARG A 159 -10.92 -4.17 8.60
N GLY A 160 -11.95 -4.59 7.86
CA GLY A 160 -12.70 -5.81 8.15
C GLY A 160 -11.82 -7.05 8.08
N TYR A 161 -10.98 -7.12 7.05
CA TYR A 161 -9.94 -8.12 6.92
C TYR A 161 -9.01 -8.18 8.14
N LEU A 162 -8.41 -7.05 8.52
CA LEU A 162 -7.47 -6.99 9.63
C LEU A 162 -8.13 -7.40 10.95
N GLN A 163 -9.39 -6.99 11.18
CA GLN A 163 -10.16 -7.44 12.34
C GLN A 163 -10.27 -8.97 12.39
N VAL A 164 -10.61 -9.62 11.28
CA VAL A 164 -10.73 -11.10 11.23
C VAL A 164 -9.40 -11.78 11.53
N VAL A 165 -8.30 -11.31 10.94
CA VAL A 165 -6.97 -11.87 11.20
C VAL A 165 -6.56 -11.71 12.67
N LEU A 166 -6.86 -10.56 13.27
CA LEU A 166 -6.58 -10.31 14.69
C LEU A 166 -7.47 -11.15 15.62
N GLU A 167 -8.74 -11.40 15.24
CA GLU A 167 -9.68 -12.25 15.98
C GLU A 167 -9.31 -13.74 15.94
N HIS A 168 -8.59 -14.19 14.90
CA HIS A 168 -8.28 -15.60 14.65
C HIS A 168 -6.77 -15.83 14.48
N PRO A 169 -5.95 -15.65 15.54
CA PRO A 169 -4.53 -16.00 15.45
C PRO A 169 -4.33 -17.51 15.21
N PRO A 170 -3.31 -17.92 14.45
CA PRO A 170 -2.97 -19.33 14.30
C PRO A 170 -2.69 -20.01 15.66
N ALA A 171 -2.91 -21.31 15.73
CA ALA A 171 -2.67 -22.08 16.95
C ALA A 171 -1.22 -21.93 17.44
N GLY A 172 -1.04 -21.58 18.72
CA GLY A 172 0.29 -21.37 19.32
C GLY A 172 0.92 -19.99 19.05
N VAL A 173 0.22 -19.10 18.34
CA VAL A 173 0.66 -17.71 18.11
C VAL A 173 -0.03 -16.78 19.10
N SER A 174 0.73 -15.88 19.72
CA SER A 174 0.17 -14.82 20.57
C SER A 174 -0.72 -13.88 19.77
N SER A 175 -1.87 -13.53 20.33
CA SER A 175 -2.77 -12.54 19.74
C SER A 175 -2.07 -11.20 19.55
N MET A 176 -2.32 -10.56 18.41
CA MET A 176 -1.87 -9.20 18.11
C MET A 176 -3.03 -8.18 18.19
N GLN A 177 -4.16 -8.53 18.82
CA GLN A 177 -5.36 -7.67 18.86
C GLN A 177 -5.07 -6.26 19.38
N ASP A 178 -4.20 -6.13 20.39
CA ASP A 178 -3.84 -4.85 20.99
C ASP A 178 -3.01 -3.94 20.06
N THR A 179 -2.65 -4.42 18.86
CA THR A 179 -1.91 -3.62 17.88
C THR A 179 -2.80 -2.72 17.02
N LEU A 180 -4.13 -2.85 17.12
CA LEU A 180 -5.11 -2.00 16.43
C LEU A 180 -6.15 -1.49 17.42
N SER A 181 -6.32 -0.18 17.51
CA SER A 181 -7.39 0.45 18.29
C SER A 181 -8.23 1.35 17.40
N CYS A 182 -9.55 1.22 17.46
CA CYS A 182 -10.49 2.02 16.68
C CYS A 182 -11.63 2.55 17.56
N THR A 183 -11.79 3.87 17.60
CA THR A 183 -12.92 4.55 18.27
C THR A 183 -14.03 4.96 17.30
N GLY A 184 -13.80 4.80 15.99
CA GLY A 184 -14.76 5.08 14.92
C GLY A 184 -14.39 4.34 13.64
N PHE A 185 -15.05 4.67 12.52
CA PHE A 185 -14.74 4.04 11.22
C PHE A 185 -13.32 4.38 10.75
N LEU A 186 -13.04 5.67 10.52
CA LEU A 186 -11.71 6.18 10.14
C LEU A 186 -10.81 6.50 11.34
N ALA A 187 -11.37 6.57 12.55
CA ALA A 187 -10.63 6.84 13.79
C ALA A 187 -9.98 5.55 14.32
N CYS A 188 -9.07 4.98 13.53
CA CYS A 188 -8.21 3.87 13.89
C CYS A 188 -6.75 4.32 14.04
N SER A 189 -6.02 3.60 14.89
CA SER A 189 -4.59 3.73 15.13
C SER A 189 -3.96 2.34 15.24
N SER A 190 -2.70 2.21 14.82
CA SER A 190 -1.95 0.97 14.95
C SER A 190 -0.57 1.18 15.54
N THR A 191 -0.15 0.28 16.42
CA THR A 191 1.21 0.21 16.98
C THR A 191 2.10 -0.79 16.23
N ALA A 192 1.53 -1.62 15.34
CA ALA A 192 2.28 -2.61 14.58
C ALA A 192 3.29 -1.98 13.60
N PHE A 193 2.99 -0.76 13.14
CA PHE A 193 3.83 0.02 12.25
C PHE A 193 3.65 1.51 12.56
N PRO A 194 4.52 2.14 13.37
CA PRO A 194 4.40 3.56 13.68
C PRO A 194 4.75 4.40 12.45
N LEU A 195 3.84 5.29 12.05
CA LEU A 195 3.95 6.12 10.85
C LEU A 195 3.59 7.56 11.17
N GLU A 196 4.39 8.49 10.66
CA GLU A 196 4.04 9.91 10.74
C GLU A 196 2.77 10.20 9.91
N LEU A 197 2.68 9.62 8.71
CA LEU A 197 1.52 9.76 7.83
C LEU A 197 0.20 9.28 8.47
N ALA A 198 0.24 8.36 9.44
CA ALA A 198 -0.96 7.77 10.06
C ALA A 198 -1.82 8.78 10.83
N THR A 199 -1.21 9.87 11.30
CA THR A 199 -1.88 10.91 12.10
C THR A 199 -1.85 12.29 11.44
N ARG A 200 -1.10 12.46 10.33
CA ARG A 200 -0.92 13.74 9.63
C ARG A 200 -2.24 14.45 9.28
N TYR A 201 -3.30 13.68 9.00
CA TYR A 201 -4.61 14.21 8.59
C TYR A 201 -5.71 13.99 9.63
N ASP A 202 -5.38 13.68 10.89
CA ASP A 202 -6.38 13.33 11.92
C ASP A 202 -7.29 14.49 12.32
N SER A 203 -6.90 15.74 12.05
CA SER A 203 -7.78 16.90 12.22
C SER A 203 -9.06 16.82 11.37
N ALA A 204 -9.04 16.08 10.26
CA ALA A 204 -10.23 15.79 9.46
C ALA A 204 -11.28 14.97 10.22
N LEU A 205 -10.86 14.16 11.21
CA LEU A 205 -11.78 13.36 12.02
C LEU A 205 -12.71 14.25 12.87
N GLU A 206 -12.21 15.38 13.37
CA GLU A 206 -13.03 16.36 14.10
C GLU A 206 -14.08 17.00 13.18
N LYS A 207 -13.68 17.32 11.94
CA LYS A 207 -14.59 17.88 10.92
C LYS A 207 -15.66 16.89 10.48
N LEU A 208 -15.35 15.60 10.44
CA LEU A 208 -16.34 14.54 10.16
C LEU A 208 -17.33 14.36 11.33
N ALA A 209 -16.88 14.54 12.57
CA ALA A 209 -17.72 14.43 13.75
C ALA A 209 -18.68 15.63 13.91
N ASP A 210 -18.23 16.83 13.52
CA ASP A 210 -19.03 18.06 13.55
C ASP A 210 -18.91 18.83 12.22
N PRO A 211 -19.64 18.41 11.17
CA PRO A 211 -19.50 18.97 9.83
C PRO A 211 -20.11 20.37 9.72
N ALA A 212 -19.25 21.40 9.72
CA ALA A 212 -19.67 22.81 9.65
C ALA A 212 -19.93 23.34 8.24
N THR A 213 -19.57 22.60 7.18
CA THR A 213 -19.75 23.02 5.78
C THR A 213 -20.49 21.95 4.97
N PRO A 214 -21.12 22.31 3.84
CA PRO A 214 -21.73 21.32 2.94
C PRO A 214 -20.74 20.24 2.45
N GLY A 215 -19.49 20.62 2.17
CA GLY A 215 -18.44 19.68 1.77
C GLY A 215 -18.15 18.65 2.85
N TRP A 216 -17.99 19.08 4.10
CA TRP A 216 -17.79 18.15 5.23
C TRP A 216 -19.04 17.33 5.55
N SER A 217 -20.23 17.87 5.35
CA SER A 217 -21.50 17.11 5.48
C SER A 217 -21.58 15.98 4.45
N GLU A 218 -21.17 16.24 3.21
CA GLU A 218 -21.08 15.22 2.17
C GLU A 218 -20.06 14.13 2.54
N MET A 219 -18.86 14.51 3.03
CA MET A 219 -17.83 13.53 3.43
C MET A 219 -18.29 12.68 4.63
N ALA A 220 -19.01 13.25 5.59
CA ALA A 220 -19.59 12.52 6.71
C ALA A 220 -20.67 11.52 6.25
N MET A 221 -21.50 11.92 5.28
CA MET A 221 -22.49 11.03 4.65
C MET A 221 -21.80 9.86 3.94
N TRP A 222 -20.79 10.10 3.10
CA TRP A 222 -20.04 9.04 2.42
C TRP A 222 -19.35 8.08 3.40
N THR A 223 -18.76 8.62 4.47
CA THR A 223 -18.15 7.83 5.55
C THR A 223 -19.17 6.87 6.18
N THR A 224 -20.38 7.35 6.44
CA THR A 224 -21.47 6.54 7.02
C THR A 224 -21.93 5.45 6.06
N VAL A 225 -22.18 5.79 4.80
CA VAL A 225 -22.67 4.84 3.78
C VAL A 225 -21.65 3.73 3.51
N LEU A 226 -20.36 4.09 3.39
CA LEU A 226 -19.32 3.15 2.99
C LEU A 226 -18.65 2.40 4.14
N GLN A 227 -19.01 2.71 5.39
CA GLN A 227 -18.64 1.90 6.55
C GLN A 227 -19.03 0.42 6.36
N GLY A 228 -20.10 0.13 5.61
CA GLY A 228 -20.55 -1.22 5.26
C GLY A 228 -19.50 -2.07 4.53
N ALA A 229 -18.51 -1.46 3.86
CA ALA A 229 -17.40 -2.19 3.23
C ALA A 229 -16.57 -3.02 4.24
N THR A 230 -16.61 -2.65 5.52
CA THR A 230 -16.04 -3.47 6.62
C THR A 230 -16.61 -4.88 6.62
N GLY A 231 -17.93 -5.03 6.44
CA GLY A 231 -18.57 -6.35 6.40
C GLY A 231 -18.09 -7.21 5.23
N ALA A 232 -17.90 -6.61 4.05
CA ALA A 232 -17.36 -7.31 2.89
C ALA A 232 -15.93 -7.81 3.12
N GLY A 233 -15.09 -6.97 3.73
CA GLY A 233 -13.72 -7.34 4.13
C GLY A 233 -13.68 -8.52 5.11
N ARG A 234 -14.56 -8.49 6.13
CA ARG A 234 -14.70 -9.61 7.07
C ARG A 234 -15.10 -10.90 6.36
N PHE A 235 -16.17 -10.85 5.55
CA PHE A 235 -16.74 -12.02 4.88
C PHE A 235 -15.73 -12.79 4.02
N VAL A 236 -14.94 -12.08 3.20
CA VAL A 236 -13.93 -12.74 2.35
C VAL A 236 -12.87 -13.47 3.17
N TRP A 237 -12.49 -12.89 4.32
CA TRP A 237 -11.36 -13.37 5.11
C TRP A 237 -11.72 -14.35 6.22
N GLU A 238 -12.98 -14.44 6.63
CA GLU A 238 -13.45 -15.49 7.55
C GLU A 238 -13.15 -16.90 7.00
N GLY A 239 -13.17 -17.10 5.68
CA GLY A 239 -12.76 -18.35 5.03
C GLY A 239 -11.25 -18.55 4.93
N LEU A 240 -10.45 -17.47 4.83
CA LEU A 240 -9.00 -17.53 4.62
C LEU A 240 -8.20 -17.52 5.93
N ALA A 241 -8.69 -16.89 7.00
CA ALA A 241 -8.02 -16.84 8.30
C ALA A 241 -7.95 -18.23 8.98
N GLN A 242 -8.76 -19.19 8.52
CA GLN A 242 -8.68 -20.60 8.93
C GLN A 242 -7.56 -21.37 8.22
N ALA A 243 -6.94 -20.80 7.18
CA ALA A 243 -5.75 -21.37 6.55
C ALA A 243 -4.57 -21.17 7.50
N GLY A 244 -4.00 -22.25 8.03
CA GLY A 244 -2.97 -22.20 9.07
C GLY A 244 -1.69 -21.49 8.65
N PHE A 245 -1.60 -20.19 8.91
CA PHE A 245 -0.37 -19.40 8.72
C PHE A 245 0.71 -19.78 9.74
N SER A 246 1.98 -19.72 9.31
CA SER A 246 3.11 -19.72 10.24
C SER A 246 3.10 -18.44 11.09
N LEU A 247 3.79 -18.46 12.25
CA LEU A 247 3.97 -17.26 13.08
C LEU A 247 4.53 -16.08 12.27
N ALA A 248 5.60 -16.32 11.49
CA ALA A 248 6.23 -15.28 10.69
C ALA A 248 5.27 -14.71 9.64
N SER A 249 4.51 -15.58 8.96
CA SER A 249 3.53 -15.18 7.96
C SER A 249 2.39 -14.37 8.59
N TYR A 250 1.88 -14.80 9.74
CA TYR A 250 0.84 -14.09 10.49
C TYR A 250 1.30 -12.69 10.92
N THR A 251 2.49 -12.58 11.52
CA THR A 251 3.03 -11.29 11.96
C THR A 251 3.24 -10.34 10.77
N ALA A 252 3.84 -10.82 9.68
CA ALA A 252 4.01 -10.02 8.48
C ALA A 252 2.67 -9.55 7.88
N LEU A 253 1.67 -10.44 7.88
CA LEU A 253 0.32 -10.15 7.38
C LEU A 253 -0.36 -9.05 8.21
N VAL A 254 -0.35 -9.18 9.55
CA VAL A 254 -0.92 -8.16 10.46
C VAL A 254 -0.23 -6.82 10.27
N GLN A 255 1.11 -6.80 10.22
CA GLN A 255 1.88 -5.56 10.08
C GLN A 255 1.61 -4.86 8.73
N LEU A 256 1.62 -5.61 7.63
CA LEU A 256 1.34 -5.08 6.29
C LEU A 256 -0.07 -4.48 6.21
N SER A 257 -1.04 -5.21 6.73
CA SER A 257 -2.45 -4.81 6.70
C SER A 257 -2.72 -3.60 7.57
N SER A 258 -2.07 -3.52 8.75
CA SER A 258 -2.11 -2.34 9.62
C SER A 258 -1.51 -1.12 8.93
N ALA A 259 -0.35 -1.26 8.29
CA ALA A 259 0.28 -0.18 7.55
C ALA A 259 -0.61 0.30 6.39
N TYR A 260 -1.16 -0.63 5.60
CA TYR A 260 -2.08 -0.30 4.51
C TYR A 260 -3.35 0.41 5.04
N LEU A 261 -3.87 0.01 6.20
CA LEU A 261 -5.00 0.67 6.84
C LEU A 261 -4.67 2.14 7.18
N MET A 262 -3.50 2.40 7.75
CA MET A 262 -3.08 3.76 8.12
C MET A 262 -2.82 4.65 6.89
N VAL A 263 -2.22 4.10 5.83
CA VAL A 263 -1.98 4.86 4.60
C VAL A 263 -3.28 5.13 3.85
N SER A 264 -4.18 4.15 3.76
CA SER A 264 -5.49 4.36 3.13
C SER A 264 -6.34 5.36 3.92
N LYS A 265 -6.28 5.35 5.27
CA LYS A 265 -6.84 6.41 6.11
C LYS A 265 -6.29 7.79 5.71
N ALA A 266 -4.98 7.93 5.62
CA ALA A 266 -4.35 9.21 5.24
C ALA A 266 -4.78 9.67 3.84
N ALA A 267 -4.90 8.76 2.87
CA ALA A 267 -5.37 9.08 1.52
C ALA A 267 -6.84 9.54 1.52
N VAL A 268 -7.72 8.86 2.27
CA VAL A 268 -9.12 9.25 2.45
C VAL A 268 -9.20 10.64 3.08
N LEU A 269 -8.58 10.84 4.24
CA LEU A 269 -8.69 12.08 5.00
C LEU A 269 -8.10 13.28 4.26
N SER A 270 -6.93 13.11 3.62
CA SER A 270 -6.36 14.18 2.77
C SER A 270 -7.25 14.51 1.57
N SER A 271 -7.88 13.52 0.94
CA SER A 271 -8.80 13.76 -0.19
C SER A 271 -10.05 14.52 0.26
N MET A 272 -10.59 14.15 1.42
CA MET A 272 -11.73 14.84 2.04
C MET A 272 -11.39 16.29 2.35
N THR A 273 -10.24 16.55 2.98
CA THR A 273 -9.78 17.91 3.28
C THR A 273 -9.57 18.73 2.01
N ALA A 274 -8.90 18.17 1.00
CA ALA A 274 -8.66 18.86 -0.27
C ALA A 274 -9.95 19.32 -0.97
N TYR A 275 -11.01 18.52 -0.86
CA TYR A 275 -12.32 18.87 -1.41
C TYR A 275 -13.11 19.81 -0.49
N ALA A 276 -13.33 19.40 0.75
CA ALA A 276 -14.25 20.07 1.67
C ALA A 276 -13.76 21.45 2.11
N ASP A 277 -12.44 21.65 2.19
CA ASP A 277 -11.82 22.93 2.52
C ASP A 277 -11.27 23.66 1.27
N GLY A 278 -11.32 23.02 0.09
CA GLY A 278 -10.75 23.59 -1.14
C GLY A 278 -9.22 23.70 -1.13
N ASP A 279 -8.53 22.91 -0.29
CA ASP A 279 -7.08 22.95 -0.16
C ASP A 279 -6.38 22.18 -1.30
N ALA A 280 -5.96 22.92 -2.31
CA ALA A 280 -5.32 22.34 -3.49
C ALA A 280 -3.87 21.87 -3.22
N ALA A 281 -3.20 22.35 -2.17
CA ALA A 281 -1.87 21.86 -1.81
C ALA A 281 -2.00 20.44 -1.21
N ILE A 282 -2.90 20.27 -0.24
CA ILE A 282 -3.26 18.95 0.29
C ILE A 282 -3.79 18.06 -0.83
N GLY A 283 -4.57 18.60 -1.76
CA GLY A 283 -5.05 17.87 -2.93
C GLY A 283 -3.92 17.27 -3.77
N ARG A 284 -2.85 18.01 -4.04
CA ARG A 284 -1.70 17.50 -4.82
C ARG A 284 -0.94 16.40 -4.08
N SER A 285 -0.77 16.55 -2.77
CA SER A 285 -0.17 15.51 -1.92
C SER A 285 -1.06 14.26 -1.87
N SER A 286 -2.38 14.45 -1.77
CA SER A 286 -3.36 13.38 -1.79
C SER A 286 -3.35 12.60 -3.10
N LEU A 287 -3.35 13.28 -4.25
CA LEU A 287 -3.32 12.62 -5.57
C LEU A 287 -2.04 11.81 -5.79
N ARG A 288 -0.89 12.29 -5.30
CA ARG A 288 0.38 11.53 -5.33
C ARG A 288 0.31 10.30 -4.42
N LEU A 289 -0.24 10.45 -3.22
CA LEU A 289 -0.45 9.34 -2.29
C LEU A 289 -1.40 8.29 -2.88
N GLN A 290 -2.49 8.71 -3.52
CA GLN A 290 -3.41 7.84 -4.23
C GLN A 290 -2.74 7.13 -5.41
N ALA A 291 -1.93 7.83 -6.20
CA ALA A 291 -1.16 7.22 -7.28
C ALA A 291 -0.24 6.11 -6.74
N GLY A 292 0.35 6.32 -5.57
CA GLY A 292 1.13 5.31 -4.86
C GLY A 292 0.31 4.10 -4.44
N LEU A 293 -0.85 4.31 -3.82
CA LEU A 293 -1.76 3.24 -3.42
C LEU A 293 -2.23 2.41 -4.63
N TRP A 294 -2.64 3.06 -5.71
CA TRP A 294 -3.08 2.37 -6.92
C TRP A 294 -1.95 1.57 -7.59
N MET A 295 -0.75 2.13 -7.64
CA MET A 295 0.42 1.42 -8.15
C MET A 295 0.72 0.17 -7.32
N TRP A 296 0.74 0.32 -5.99
CA TRP A 296 0.98 -0.79 -5.07
C TRP A 296 -0.08 -1.87 -5.20
N SER A 297 -1.38 -1.51 -5.15
CA SER A 297 -2.49 -2.46 -5.25
C SER A 297 -2.49 -3.19 -6.59
N GLY A 298 -2.27 -2.45 -7.69
CA GLY A 298 -2.20 -3.03 -9.03
C GLY A 298 -1.07 -4.04 -9.17
N ALA A 299 0.12 -3.67 -8.72
CA ALA A 299 1.26 -4.56 -8.71
C ALA A 299 1.03 -5.77 -7.78
N TYR A 300 0.40 -5.57 -6.63
CA TYR A 300 0.05 -6.64 -5.69
C TYR A 300 -0.88 -7.68 -6.28
N PHE A 301 -1.97 -7.28 -6.94
CA PHE A 301 -2.84 -8.22 -7.65
C PHE A 301 -2.12 -8.91 -8.81
N ALA A 302 -1.25 -8.19 -9.54
CA ALA A 302 -0.40 -8.78 -10.56
C ALA A 302 0.57 -9.84 -9.99
N GLY A 303 1.06 -9.63 -8.76
CA GLY A 303 1.88 -10.58 -8.01
C GLY A 303 1.11 -11.84 -7.60
N LEU A 304 -0.11 -11.68 -7.10
CA LEU A 304 -1.00 -12.80 -6.75
C LEU A 304 -1.30 -13.69 -7.97
N ALA A 305 -1.49 -13.09 -9.13
CA ALA A 305 -1.75 -13.79 -10.39
C ALA A 305 -0.47 -14.21 -11.15
N SER A 306 0.72 -13.96 -10.58
CA SER A 306 1.99 -14.19 -11.25
C SER A 306 2.25 -15.68 -11.51
N GLY A 307 2.94 -15.97 -12.61
CA GLY A 307 3.51 -17.29 -12.90
C GLY A 307 4.91 -17.51 -12.32
N ALA A 308 5.45 -16.56 -11.55
CA ALA A 308 6.77 -16.69 -10.93
C ALA A 308 6.84 -17.90 -9.98
N ALA A 309 8.00 -18.56 -9.93
CA ALA A 309 8.21 -19.72 -9.05
C ALA A 309 8.04 -19.34 -7.56
N PRO A 310 7.62 -20.29 -6.69
CA PRO A 310 7.54 -20.05 -5.26
C PRO A 310 8.88 -19.56 -4.69
N GLY A 311 8.83 -18.58 -3.78
CA GLY A 311 10.02 -17.98 -3.16
C GLY A 311 10.73 -16.93 -4.03
N THR A 312 10.13 -16.50 -5.14
CA THR A 312 10.64 -15.38 -5.96
C THR A 312 10.41 -14.05 -5.24
N ILE A 313 11.26 -13.75 -4.26
CA ILE A 313 11.20 -12.52 -3.46
C ILE A 313 12.53 -11.74 -3.50
N PRO A 314 12.49 -10.41 -3.38
CA PRO A 314 13.69 -9.57 -3.30
C PRO A 314 14.45 -9.78 -2.00
N LYS A 315 15.73 -9.43 -2.01
CA LYS A 315 16.64 -9.67 -0.88
C LYS A 315 17.49 -8.45 -0.57
N LEU A 316 17.75 -8.25 0.73
CA LEU A 316 18.83 -7.40 1.21
C LEU A 316 20.07 -8.27 1.46
N VAL A 317 21.23 -7.77 1.04
CA VAL A 317 22.53 -8.41 1.34
C VAL A 317 23.36 -7.40 2.12
N ALA A 318 23.68 -7.72 3.37
CA ALA A 318 24.59 -6.94 4.20
C ALA A 318 26.03 -7.46 4.02
N HIS A 319 26.98 -6.53 3.88
CA HIS A 319 28.41 -6.79 3.70
C HIS A 319 29.23 -6.33 4.90
#